data_AF-A0A426WC02-F1
#
_entry.id   AF-A0A426WC02-F1
#
_cell.length_a   1.000
_cell.length_b   1.000
_cell.length_c   1.000
_cell.angle_alpha   90.00
_cell.angle_beta   90.00
_cell.angle_gamma   90.00
#
_symmetry.space_group_name_H-M   'P 1'
#
loop_
_entity.id
_entity.type
_entity.pdbx_description
1 polymer ?
#
loop_
_entity_poly.entity_id
_entity_poly.type
_entity_poly.pdbx_seq_one_letter_code
_entity_poly.pdbx_strand_id
1 'polypeptide(L)'
;MLETPDGYKLNADNDTPDSRDHFYQPSLIQLKPVVEPDYVSLKILDQGKEGACTGFGLAAVINMLNQKRDSDIRVSARMLYNMAKKFDRWPGEAYSGSSCRGAIQGWKSMGVCSDELWPYRSEDRSYLTIDRAKDARNNTVGAYYRLKHNIADFHAALNETGVIYVSANVHSGWWPRNVRGGRIHFRDQPQGGHAFAVVGYNEAGFLVQNSWGPGWGKDGLALWSYEDWQANIKDAWVVRLALPTPNIFPGVAHANGNETGENFSLFKKRPTRGEIAGHFVHIDDGDLHDHGRYWSKRVDLRQTADLVADSEDYDHLLFYAHGGLNSIYDSARRIKAMKQVFKDNRIYPFHFMYDTGLLEELKDILLRRHREGGEKVAGFTDYTDKLLEKSTRPLGRALWREMKLGAKRPFSSNARGGMQTLNLFLDALSESDKPKKIHLVGHSTGAILLAWLIKALPKASENATIASCSLMAPAATVDLFRKNFSPEIGKLIEQLRIYSLSKELELDDHVAYVYRKSLLYYVSLACEEELGEQIVGMVEHNEQLPQDKKFKIIISKGENENEKRSNSESHGGFDNDRATMNDILKTILGKKPKRSFDEDDLDY
;
A
#
# COMPACT_ATOMS: atom_id res chain seq x y z
N MET A 1 26.42 -12.23 14.79
CA MET A 1 25.08 -12.86 14.67
C MET A 1 25.08 -14.05 15.62
N LEU A 2 24.04 -14.21 16.44
CA LEU A 2 23.91 -15.34 17.36
C LEU A 2 23.48 -16.57 16.56
N GLU A 3 24.20 -17.68 16.70
CA GLU A 3 23.94 -18.92 15.98
C GLU A 3 24.11 -20.13 16.90
N THR A 4 23.40 -21.21 16.63
CA THR A 4 23.58 -22.48 17.33
C THR A 4 24.88 -23.16 16.88
N PRO A 5 25.51 -24.02 17.70
CA PRO A 5 26.55 -24.96 17.29
C PRO A 5 26.32 -25.75 16.00
N ASP A 6 25.07 -25.91 15.56
CA ASP A 6 24.73 -26.64 14.32
C ASP A 6 24.45 -25.68 13.14
N GLY A 7 24.63 -24.36 13.36
CA GLY A 7 24.61 -23.31 12.33
C GLY A 7 23.24 -22.65 12.09
N TYR A 8 22.27 -22.86 12.97
CA TYR A 8 20.96 -22.20 12.89
C TYR A 8 21.05 -20.78 13.46
N LYS A 9 20.59 -19.78 12.70
CA LYS A 9 20.63 -18.37 13.13
C LYS A 9 19.48 -18.03 14.09
N LEU A 10 19.80 -17.28 15.16
CA LEU A 10 18.89 -16.87 16.21
C LEU A 10 18.68 -15.35 16.17
N ASN A 11 17.77 -14.89 15.32
CA ASN A 11 17.58 -13.48 15.01
C ASN A 11 16.11 -13.05 14.90
N ALA A 12 15.19 -13.73 15.60
CA ALA A 12 13.82 -13.24 15.74
C ALA A 12 13.81 -12.02 16.68
N ASP A 13 13.36 -10.89 16.15
CA ASP A 13 13.25 -9.63 16.90
C ASP A 13 11.94 -9.58 17.71
N ASN A 14 11.91 -8.75 18.75
CA ASN A 14 10.68 -8.50 19.51
C ASN A 14 9.73 -7.63 18.69
N ASP A 15 8.44 -7.90 18.77
CA ASP A 15 7.43 -6.99 18.25
C ASP A 15 7.45 -5.66 19.05
N THR A 16 7.76 -4.54 18.39
CA THR A 16 7.62 -3.20 18.99
C THR A 16 6.17 -2.98 19.46
N PRO A 17 5.88 -2.40 20.62
CA PRO A 17 4.49 -2.15 21.03
C PRO A 17 3.70 -1.33 19.98
N ASP A 18 2.50 -1.80 19.63
CA ASP A 18 1.59 -1.13 18.68
C ASP A 18 0.20 -1.09 19.30
N SER A 19 -0.37 0.10 19.48
CA SER A 19 -1.69 0.30 20.10
C SER A 19 -2.84 -0.24 19.27
N ARG A 20 -2.59 -0.62 18.02
CA ARG A 20 -3.58 -1.18 17.08
C ARG A 20 -3.62 -2.71 17.09
N ASP A 21 -2.75 -3.35 17.87
CA ASP A 21 -2.82 -4.80 18.05
C ASP A 21 -4.12 -5.16 18.79
N HIS A 22 -4.97 -5.98 18.15
CA HIS A 22 -6.13 -6.55 18.83
C HIS A 22 -5.67 -7.71 19.71
N PHE A 23 -6.00 -7.65 21.00
CA PHE A 23 -5.72 -8.75 21.92
C PHE A 23 -6.77 -9.85 21.76
N TYR A 24 -6.31 -11.09 21.85
CA TYR A 24 -7.18 -12.26 21.85
C TYR A 24 -8.10 -12.24 23.07
N GLN A 25 -9.37 -12.54 22.84
CA GLN A 25 -10.37 -12.73 23.89
C GLN A 25 -10.88 -14.17 23.77
N PRO A 26 -10.62 -15.04 24.77
CA PRO A 26 -11.02 -16.44 24.70
C PRO A 26 -12.53 -16.60 24.74
N SER A 27 -13.03 -17.59 23.99
CA SER A 27 -14.40 -18.08 24.14
C SER A 27 -14.56 -18.90 25.42
N LEU A 28 -15.76 -18.90 26.00
CA LEU A 28 -16.08 -19.64 27.23
C LEU A 28 -16.36 -21.13 26.96
N ILE A 29 -15.55 -21.76 26.11
CA ILE A 29 -15.65 -23.20 25.83
C ILE A 29 -15.01 -24.04 26.92
N GLN A 30 -15.47 -25.27 27.09
CA GLN A 30 -14.81 -26.24 27.96
C GLN A 30 -13.47 -26.65 27.35
N LEU A 31 -12.37 -26.38 28.08
CA LEU A 31 -11.03 -26.72 27.64
C LEU A 31 -10.74 -28.21 27.86
N LYS A 32 -10.07 -28.84 26.89
CA LYS A 32 -9.53 -30.20 27.05
C LYS A 32 -8.31 -30.17 28.00
N PRO A 33 -8.07 -31.19 28.83
CA PRO A 33 -6.88 -31.23 29.68
C PRO A 33 -5.58 -31.44 28.87
N VAL A 34 -5.69 -32.01 27.67
CA VAL A 34 -4.59 -32.26 26.74
C VAL A 34 -5.06 -31.94 25.32
N VAL A 35 -4.19 -31.29 24.54
CA VAL A 35 -4.37 -31.06 23.10
C VAL A 35 -3.11 -31.54 22.39
N GLU A 36 -3.26 -32.52 21.50
CA GLU A 36 -2.17 -33.02 20.66
C GLU A 36 -2.46 -32.73 19.19
N PRO A 37 -1.43 -32.45 18.38
CA PRO A 37 -1.59 -32.34 16.93
C PRO A 37 -1.77 -33.73 16.30
N ASP A 38 -2.26 -33.77 15.06
CA ASP A 38 -2.14 -34.97 14.23
C ASP A 38 -0.67 -35.12 13.79
N TYR A 39 0.09 -35.92 14.53
CA TYR A 39 1.50 -36.15 14.29
C TYR A 39 1.82 -36.66 12.88
N VAL A 40 0.90 -37.36 12.22
CA VAL A 40 1.12 -37.92 10.88
C VAL A 40 0.97 -36.85 9.81
N SER A 41 0.01 -35.95 9.96
CA SER A 41 -0.23 -34.89 8.98
C SER A 41 0.78 -33.75 9.10
N LEU A 42 1.40 -33.52 10.27
CA LEU A 42 2.26 -32.35 10.50
C LEU A 42 3.38 -32.19 9.46
N LYS A 43 3.42 -31.01 8.83
CA LYS A 43 4.47 -30.65 7.87
C LYS A 43 5.67 -30.05 8.58
N ILE A 44 6.62 -30.90 8.94
CA ILE A 44 7.90 -30.48 9.54
C ILE A 44 8.75 -29.73 8.51
N LEU A 45 9.37 -28.63 8.95
CA LEU A 45 10.12 -27.71 8.09
C LEU A 45 11.58 -27.61 8.56
N ASP A 46 12.46 -27.16 7.66
CA ASP A 46 13.87 -26.90 7.95
C ASP A 46 14.31 -25.58 7.33
N GLN A 47 14.67 -24.62 8.18
CA GLN A 47 15.16 -23.30 7.77
C GLN A 47 16.63 -23.31 7.35
N GLY A 48 17.39 -24.38 7.64
CA GLY A 48 18.83 -24.41 7.45
C GLY A 48 19.54 -23.23 8.14
N LYS A 49 20.49 -22.60 7.44
CA LYS A 49 21.41 -21.61 8.04
C LYS A 49 20.99 -20.15 7.83
N GLU A 50 19.81 -19.91 7.27
CA GLU A 50 19.27 -18.55 7.13
C GLU A 50 18.47 -18.18 8.37
N GLY A 51 18.49 -16.89 8.72
CA GLY A 51 17.68 -16.33 9.80
C GLY A 51 16.23 -16.13 9.39
N ALA A 52 15.60 -17.20 8.88
CA ALA A 52 14.26 -17.20 8.30
C ALA A 52 13.18 -17.75 9.25
N CYS A 53 13.52 -17.97 10.53
CA CYS A 53 12.66 -18.61 11.53
C CYS A 53 11.24 -18.01 11.61
N THR A 54 11.09 -16.70 11.46
CA THR A 54 9.77 -16.04 11.45
C THR A 54 8.89 -16.54 10.30
N GLY A 55 9.40 -16.58 9.07
CA GLY A 55 8.67 -17.11 7.92
C GLY A 55 8.36 -18.60 8.05
N PHE A 56 9.28 -19.38 8.66
CA PHE A 56 9.10 -20.81 8.89
C PHE A 56 8.08 -21.12 9.99
N GLY A 57 8.13 -20.44 11.13
CA GLY A 57 7.15 -20.60 12.20
C GLY A 57 5.74 -20.24 11.72
N LEU A 58 5.60 -19.17 10.93
CA LEU A 58 4.30 -18.81 10.34
C LEU A 58 3.85 -19.81 9.26
N ALA A 59 4.77 -20.36 8.46
CA ALA A 59 4.45 -21.42 7.50
C ALA A 59 3.91 -22.68 8.20
N ALA A 60 4.53 -23.09 9.32
CA ALA A 60 4.05 -24.23 10.11
C ALA A 60 2.62 -24.00 10.61
N VAL A 61 2.32 -22.81 11.12
CA VAL A 61 0.97 -22.40 11.57
C VAL A 61 -0.04 -22.47 10.42
N ILE A 62 0.28 -21.86 9.27
CA ILE A 62 -0.62 -21.85 8.11
C ILE A 62 -0.84 -23.25 7.53
N ASN A 63 0.20 -24.10 7.50
CA ASN A 63 0.09 -25.48 7.06
C ASN A 63 -0.87 -26.29 7.95
N MET A 64 -0.81 -26.12 9.27
CA MET A 64 -1.73 -26.78 10.19
C MET A 64 -3.17 -26.24 10.05
N LEU A 65 -3.34 -24.94 9.82
CA LEU A 65 -4.65 -24.37 9.53
C LEU A 65 -5.22 -24.85 8.18
N ASN A 66 -4.36 -25.09 7.17
CA ASN A 66 -4.76 -25.69 5.90
C ASN A 66 -5.25 -27.13 6.09
N GLN A 67 -4.55 -27.93 6.89
CA GLN A 67 -4.98 -29.29 7.22
C GLN A 67 -6.34 -29.31 7.91
N LYS A 68 -6.59 -28.37 8.82
CA LYS A 68 -7.90 -28.22 9.48
C LYS A 68 -9.06 -27.83 8.56
N ARG A 69 -8.78 -27.40 7.33
CA ARG A 69 -9.79 -27.15 6.28
C ARG A 69 -9.67 -28.15 5.13
N ASP A 70 -9.13 -29.34 5.41
CA ASP A 70 -8.96 -30.44 4.46
C ASP A 70 -8.14 -30.06 3.22
N SER A 71 -7.11 -29.23 3.40
CA SER A 71 -6.18 -28.82 2.36
C SER A 71 -4.76 -29.33 2.61
N ASP A 72 -4.24 -30.10 1.66
CA ASP A 72 -2.87 -30.60 1.68
C ASP A 72 -1.84 -29.61 1.10
N ILE A 73 -2.21 -28.35 0.89
CA ILE A 73 -1.27 -27.33 0.39
C ILE A 73 -0.21 -27.03 1.45
N ARG A 74 1.07 -27.10 1.06
CA ARG A 74 2.19 -26.59 1.85
C ARG A 74 2.50 -25.17 1.37
N VAL A 75 2.56 -24.20 2.28
CA VAL A 75 2.85 -22.80 1.91
C VAL A 75 4.34 -22.48 1.94
N SER A 76 4.75 -21.50 1.14
CA SER A 76 6.13 -21.07 0.99
C SER A 76 6.62 -20.27 2.20
N ALA A 77 7.49 -20.88 3.01
CA ALA A 77 8.21 -20.18 4.07
C ALA A 77 9.12 -19.07 3.53
N ARG A 78 9.65 -19.25 2.31
CA ARG A 78 10.47 -18.26 1.60
C ARG A 78 9.68 -16.98 1.31
N MET A 79 8.45 -17.10 0.81
CA MET A 79 7.59 -15.95 0.57
C MET A 79 7.30 -15.20 1.87
N LEU A 80 6.88 -15.91 2.92
CA LEU A 80 6.57 -15.29 4.22
C LEU A 80 7.77 -14.52 4.79
N TYR A 81 8.96 -15.12 4.77
CA TYR A 81 10.18 -14.46 5.24
C TYR A 81 10.54 -13.22 4.39
N ASN A 82 10.44 -13.33 3.07
CA ASN A 82 10.73 -12.21 2.17
C ASN A 82 9.73 -11.05 2.33
N MET A 83 8.45 -11.36 2.58
CA MET A 83 7.44 -10.35 2.85
C MET A 83 7.63 -9.75 4.25
N ALA A 84 7.99 -10.52 5.27
CA ALA A 84 8.27 -10.01 6.62
C ALA A 84 9.32 -8.88 6.60
N LYS A 85 10.44 -9.13 5.90
CA LYS A 85 11.51 -8.13 5.69
C LYS A 85 11.03 -6.84 5.04
N LYS A 86 9.91 -6.82 4.29
CA LYS A 86 9.38 -5.60 3.68
C LYS A 86 8.67 -4.70 4.69
N PHE A 87 8.16 -5.26 5.78
CA PHE A 87 7.44 -4.54 6.82
C PHE A 87 8.31 -4.16 8.02
N ASP A 88 9.35 -4.95 8.31
CA ASP A 88 10.26 -4.70 9.45
C ASP A 88 11.45 -3.79 9.12
N ARG A 89 11.76 -3.54 7.83
CA ARG A 89 12.93 -2.73 7.44
C ARG A 89 12.65 -1.23 7.55
N TRP A 90 13.47 -0.55 8.34
CA TRP A 90 13.70 0.89 8.27
C TRP A 90 14.78 1.24 7.23
N PRO A 91 14.71 2.40 6.55
CA PRO A 91 15.75 2.85 5.64
C PRO A 91 17.13 2.91 6.32
N GLY A 92 18.15 2.29 5.72
CA GLY A 92 19.55 2.40 6.16
C GLY A 92 20.06 1.29 7.08
N GLU A 93 19.23 0.34 7.53
CA GLU A 93 19.67 -0.73 8.43
C GLU A 93 19.72 -2.12 7.77
N ALA A 94 20.88 -2.78 7.91
CA ALA A 94 21.10 -4.14 7.46
C ALA A 94 20.56 -5.16 8.49
N TYR A 95 19.23 -5.22 8.66
CA TYR A 95 18.63 -6.24 9.50
C TYR A 95 18.81 -7.63 8.89
N SER A 96 19.36 -8.55 9.69
CA SER A 96 19.41 -9.97 9.35
C SER A 96 18.14 -10.72 9.78
N GLY A 97 17.38 -10.18 10.74
CA GLY A 97 16.17 -10.75 11.35
C GLY A 97 14.84 -10.19 10.83
N SER A 98 13.75 -10.70 11.39
CA SER A 98 12.39 -10.13 11.25
C SER A 98 11.58 -10.43 12.53
N SER A 99 10.40 -9.83 12.65
CA SER A 99 9.48 -9.99 13.78
C SER A 99 8.27 -10.88 13.42
N CYS A 100 7.54 -11.35 14.44
CA CYS A 100 6.29 -12.10 14.24
C CYS A 100 5.22 -11.20 13.60
N ARG A 101 5.09 -9.96 14.06
CA ARG A 101 4.17 -8.99 13.47
C ARG A 101 4.53 -8.69 12.02
N GLY A 102 5.80 -8.50 11.70
CA GLY A 102 6.27 -8.27 10.33
C GLY A 102 5.86 -9.39 9.39
N ALA A 103 6.02 -10.65 9.82
CA ALA A 103 5.57 -11.82 9.06
C ALA A 103 4.05 -11.83 8.85
N ILE A 104 3.27 -11.54 9.89
CA ILE A 104 1.79 -11.43 9.79
C ILE A 104 1.37 -10.28 8.88
N GLN A 105 2.01 -9.11 8.94
CA GLN A 105 1.70 -7.96 8.06
C GLN A 105 2.07 -8.25 6.61
N GLY A 106 3.20 -8.92 6.38
CA GLY A 106 3.60 -9.43 5.07
C GLY A 106 2.55 -10.37 4.49
N TRP A 107 2.12 -11.35 5.28
CA TRP A 107 1.06 -12.27 4.91
C TRP A 107 -0.29 -11.58 4.67
N LYS A 108 -0.67 -10.62 5.52
CA LYS A 108 -1.88 -9.80 5.36
C LYS A 108 -1.88 -8.99 4.06
N SER A 109 -0.70 -8.50 3.64
CA SER A 109 -0.58 -7.64 2.46
C SER A 109 -0.65 -8.40 1.14
N MET A 110 -0.17 -9.65 1.10
CA MET A 110 0.01 -10.40 -0.15
C MET A 110 -0.63 -11.79 -0.18
N GLY A 111 -1.02 -12.36 0.95
CA GLY A 111 -1.26 -13.79 1.08
C GLY A 111 0.05 -14.59 1.08
N VAL A 112 -0.01 -15.91 0.87
CA VAL A 112 1.18 -16.76 0.73
C VAL A 112 0.96 -17.85 -0.32
N CYS A 113 1.88 -17.97 -1.27
CA CYS A 113 1.84 -19.02 -2.30
C CYS A 113 2.25 -20.38 -1.74
N SER A 114 1.96 -21.43 -2.49
CA SER A 114 2.46 -22.78 -2.28
C SER A 114 3.99 -22.83 -2.30
N ASP A 115 4.54 -23.76 -1.52
CA ASP A 115 5.97 -24.06 -1.47
C ASP A 115 6.50 -24.56 -2.83
N GLU A 116 5.65 -25.19 -3.64
CA GLU A 116 6.00 -25.62 -5.00
C GLU A 116 6.32 -24.44 -5.94
N LEU A 117 5.56 -23.34 -5.84
CA LEU A 117 5.80 -22.14 -6.67
C LEU A 117 7.00 -21.30 -6.19
N TRP A 118 7.30 -21.35 -4.90
CA TRP A 118 8.44 -20.65 -4.33
C TRP A 118 9.13 -21.47 -3.23
N PRO A 119 9.88 -22.52 -3.61
CA PRO A 119 10.49 -23.41 -2.65
C PRO A 119 11.58 -22.71 -1.88
N TYR A 120 11.75 -23.11 -0.62
CA TYR A 120 12.88 -22.62 0.16
C TYR A 120 14.21 -23.17 -0.37
N ARG A 121 15.07 -22.26 -0.83
CA ARG A 121 16.48 -22.53 -1.15
C ARG A 121 17.31 -21.47 -0.47
N SER A 122 18.30 -21.85 0.33
CA SER A 122 19.18 -20.89 1.03
C SER A 122 19.76 -19.88 0.04
N GLU A 123 19.82 -18.61 0.43
CA GLU A 123 20.36 -17.51 -0.40
C GLU A 123 19.63 -17.24 -1.72
N ASP A 124 18.43 -17.81 -1.91
CA ASP A 124 17.60 -17.52 -3.08
C ASP A 124 17.27 -16.03 -3.19
N ARG A 125 17.71 -15.43 -4.30
CA ARG A 125 17.47 -14.03 -4.67
C ARG A 125 16.29 -13.86 -5.62
N SER A 126 15.53 -14.92 -5.90
CA SER A 126 14.31 -14.84 -6.69
C SER A 126 13.28 -13.92 -6.03
N TYR A 127 12.32 -13.45 -6.82
CA TYR A 127 11.40 -12.37 -6.45
C TYR A 127 9.94 -12.82 -6.53
N LEU A 128 9.04 -11.97 -6.06
CA LEU A 128 7.60 -12.24 -6.13
C LEU A 128 7.12 -12.12 -7.59
N THR A 129 6.86 -13.24 -8.25
CA THR A 129 6.27 -13.27 -9.59
C THR A 129 4.74 -13.13 -9.52
N ILE A 130 4.11 -12.84 -10.65
CA ILE A 130 2.64 -12.77 -10.74
C ILE A 130 1.97 -14.10 -10.40
N ASP A 131 2.50 -15.24 -10.84
CA ASP A 131 1.89 -16.54 -10.53
C ASP A 131 1.95 -16.84 -9.04
N ARG A 132 3.09 -16.51 -8.40
CA ARG A 132 3.23 -16.55 -6.93
C ARG A 132 2.21 -15.61 -6.27
N ALA A 133 2.03 -14.39 -6.78
CA ALA A 133 1.07 -13.44 -6.22
C ALA A 133 -0.40 -13.86 -6.43
N LYS A 134 -0.73 -14.52 -7.54
CA LYS A 134 -2.07 -15.06 -7.82
C LYS A 134 -2.39 -16.22 -6.87
N ASP A 135 -1.49 -17.20 -6.78
CA ASP A 135 -1.67 -18.35 -5.90
C ASP A 135 -1.73 -17.93 -4.42
N ALA A 136 -0.96 -16.91 -4.05
CA ALA A 136 -0.96 -16.37 -2.70
C ALA A 136 -2.33 -15.92 -2.19
N ARG A 137 -3.24 -15.50 -3.09
CA ARG A 137 -4.60 -15.08 -2.73
C ARG A 137 -5.46 -16.20 -2.16
N ASN A 138 -5.10 -17.47 -2.41
CA ASN A 138 -5.81 -18.65 -1.89
C ASN A 138 -5.51 -18.92 -0.40
N ASN A 139 -4.47 -18.29 0.14
CA ASN A 139 -4.05 -18.43 1.54
C ASN A 139 -3.83 -17.05 2.15
N THR A 140 -4.93 -16.35 2.47
CA THR A 140 -4.90 -15.02 3.09
C THR A 140 -5.32 -15.08 4.56
N VAL A 141 -4.90 -14.09 5.35
CA VAL A 141 -5.29 -13.98 6.75
C VAL A 141 -6.76 -13.57 6.86
N GLY A 142 -7.52 -14.30 7.66
CA GLY A 142 -8.90 -13.96 8.02
C GLY A 142 -8.95 -13.07 9.26
N ALA A 143 -8.30 -13.53 10.34
CA ALA A 143 -8.18 -12.81 11.60
C ALA A 143 -6.81 -13.09 12.24
N TYR A 144 -6.32 -12.13 13.02
CA TYR A 144 -5.12 -12.29 13.84
C TYR A 144 -5.25 -11.48 15.13
N TYR A 145 -4.81 -12.07 16.24
CA TYR A 145 -4.90 -11.47 17.57
C TYR A 145 -3.62 -11.76 18.37
N ARG A 146 -3.15 -10.77 19.13
CA ARG A 146 -2.01 -10.93 20.03
C ARG A 146 -2.46 -11.61 21.32
N LEU A 147 -1.73 -12.61 21.77
CA LEU A 147 -1.94 -13.22 23.08
C LEU A 147 -1.18 -12.46 24.15
N LYS A 148 -1.82 -12.31 25.32
CA LYS A 148 -1.12 -11.95 26.54
C LYS A 148 -0.30 -13.15 27.03
N HIS A 149 0.73 -12.90 27.83
CA HIS A 149 1.53 -13.95 28.48
C HIS A 149 0.77 -14.58 29.65
N ASN A 150 -0.40 -15.13 29.36
CA ASN A 150 -1.30 -15.79 30.28
C ASN A 150 -1.52 -17.23 29.81
N ILE A 151 -1.19 -18.20 30.66
CA ILE A 151 -1.24 -19.62 30.32
C ILE A 151 -2.66 -20.07 29.93
N ALA A 152 -3.68 -19.53 30.61
CA ALA A 152 -5.08 -19.87 30.33
C ALA A 152 -5.50 -19.42 28.92
N ASP A 153 -5.00 -18.26 28.46
CA ASP A 153 -5.29 -17.76 27.11
C ASP A 153 -4.64 -18.63 26.04
N PHE A 154 -3.44 -19.16 26.31
CA PHE A 154 -2.77 -20.12 25.42
C PHE A 154 -3.54 -21.45 25.33
N HIS A 155 -4.01 -21.98 26.47
CA HIS A 155 -4.83 -23.19 26.46
C HIS A 155 -6.13 -22.98 25.69
N ALA A 156 -6.83 -21.85 25.93
CA ALA A 156 -8.04 -21.50 25.20
C ALA A 156 -7.78 -21.37 23.69
N ALA A 157 -6.74 -20.62 23.30
CA ALA A 157 -6.37 -20.45 21.89
C ALA A 157 -6.05 -21.79 21.21
N LEU A 158 -5.33 -22.71 21.88
CA LEU A 158 -5.04 -24.03 21.32
C LEU A 158 -6.31 -24.90 21.20
N ASN A 159 -7.30 -24.76 22.07
CA ASN A 159 -8.58 -25.45 21.87
C ASN A 159 -9.37 -24.87 20.69
N GLU A 160 -9.32 -23.55 20.48
CA GLU A 160 -10.07 -22.89 19.43
C GLU A 160 -9.44 -23.04 18.04
N THR A 161 -8.15 -22.73 17.91
CA THR A 161 -7.43 -22.70 16.62
C THR A 161 -6.56 -23.92 16.41
N GLY A 162 -6.12 -24.59 17.48
CA GLY A 162 -5.15 -25.69 17.47
C GLY A 162 -3.69 -25.29 17.31
N VAL A 163 -3.40 -24.02 17.04
CA VAL A 163 -2.03 -23.58 16.78
C VAL A 163 -1.85 -22.11 17.13
N ILE A 164 -0.68 -21.81 17.71
CA ILE A 164 -0.25 -20.47 18.06
C ILE A 164 1.10 -20.22 17.39
N TYR A 165 1.24 -19.05 16.75
CA TYR A 165 2.52 -18.59 16.23
C TYR A 165 3.29 -17.85 17.33
N VAL A 166 4.52 -18.28 17.63
CA VAL A 166 5.27 -17.85 18.82
C VAL A 166 6.70 -17.44 18.48
N SER A 167 7.23 -16.44 19.19
CA SER A 167 8.67 -16.22 19.35
C SER A 167 9.09 -16.29 20.82
N ALA A 168 10.33 -16.72 21.06
CA ALA A 168 10.90 -16.80 22.40
C ALA A 168 12.41 -16.56 22.38
N ASN A 169 12.99 -16.25 23.53
CA ASN A 169 14.42 -16.39 23.73
C ASN A 169 14.76 -17.88 23.88
N VAL A 170 15.62 -18.41 23.01
CA VAL A 170 16.10 -19.78 23.13
C VAL A 170 17.43 -19.82 23.88
N HIS A 171 17.64 -20.89 24.62
CA HIS A 171 18.75 -21.12 25.53
C HIS A 171 19.22 -22.55 25.40
N SER A 172 20.32 -22.88 26.11
CA SER A 172 20.92 -24.21 26.48
C SER A 172 20.24 -25.55 26.13
N GLY A 173 18.92 -25.61 26.29
CA GLY A 173 18.13 -26.82 26.09
C GLY A 173 17.73 -27.09 24.64
N TRP A 174 17.74 -26.07 23.79
CA TRP A 174 17.14 -26.16 22.46
C TRP A 174 18.01 -26.87 21.43
N TRP A 175 19.34 -26.95 21.58
CA TRP A 175 20.20 -27.65 20.60
C TRP A 175 19.75 -29.09 20.39
N PRO A 176 19.80 -29.60 19.14
CA PRO A 176 19.49 -30.99 18.83
C PRO A 176 20.07 -32.01 19.81
N ARG A 177 21.33 -31.80 20.25
CA ARG A 177 22.09 -32.68 21.15
C ARG A 177 21.56 -32.69 22.60
N ASN A 178 20.83 -31.65 22.99
CA ASN A 178 20.37 -31.41 24.36
C ASN A 178 18.88 -31.68 24.55
N VAL A 179 18.11 -31.76 23.47
CA VAL A 179 16.72 -32.21 23.50
C VAL A 179 16.71 -33.73 23.70
N ARG A 180 16.28 -34.20 24.88
CA ARG A 180 16.24 -35.64 25.20
C ARG A 180 14.81 -36.09 25.46
N GLY A 181 14.43 -37.24 24.90
CA GLY A 181 13.08 -37.80 25.05
C GLY A 181 11.97 -36.87 24.53
N GLY A 182 12.28 -36.02 23.54
CA GLY A 182 11.35 -35.00 23.04
C GLY A 182 11.04 -33.88 24.04
N ARG A 183 11.95 -33.59 24.98
CA ARG A 183 11.78 -32.50 25.98
C ARG A 183 12.96 -31.53 25.93
N ILE A 184 12.65 -30.24 25.92
CA ILE A 184 13.62 -29.15 26.07
C ILE A 184 13.98 -29.06 27.55
N HIS A 185 15.27 -29.14 27.88
CA HIS A 185 15.73 -28.99 29.26
C HIS A 185 16.00 -27.51 29.53
N PHE A 186 15.18 -26.90 30.37
CA PHE A 186 15.28 -25.47 30.68
C PHE A 186 16.68 -25.11 31.21
N ARG A 187 17.26 -24.01 30.69
CA ARG A 187 18.51 -23.42 31.14
C ARG A 187 18.33 -21.91 31.18
N ASP A 188 18.63 -21.29 32.31
CA ASP A 188 18.37 -19.87 32.59
C ASP A 188 19.39 -18.91 31.94
N GLN A 189 19.83 -19.21 30.72
CA GLN A 189 20.83 -18.42 29.98
C GLN A 189 20.41 -18.28 28.51
N PRO A 190 19.63 -17.24 28.16
CA PRO A 190 19.16 -17.01 26.80
C PRO A 190 20.31 -16.69 25.85
N GLN A 191 20.23 -17.20 24.63
CA GLN A 191 21.27 -17.09 23.61
C GLN A 191 20.81 -16.42 22.32
N GLY A 192 19.51 -16.20 22.12
CA GLY A 192 18.99 -15.45 20.98
C GLY A 192 17.49 -15.66 20.77
N GLY A 193 16.89 -14.90 19.86
CA GLY A 193 15.47 -15.01 19.54
C GLY A 193 15.20 -16.06 18.46
N HIS A 194 14.14 -16.85 18.64
CA HIS A 194 13.68 -17.83 17.66
C HIS A 194 12.15 -17.82 17.54
N ALA A 195 11.62 -18.15 16.37
CA ALA A 195 10.19 -18.20 16.09
C ALA A 195 9.76 -19.59 15.59
N PHE A 196 8.62 -20.08 16.08
CA PHE A 196 8.13 -21.45 15.89
C PHE A 196 6.60 -21.54 16.08
N ALA A 197 6.04 -22.74 15.96
CA ALA A 197 4.63 -23.00 16.22
C ALA A 197 4.45 -23.76 17.54
N VAL A 198 3.47 -23.36 18.35
CA VAL A 198 2.95 -24.17 19.45
C VAL A 198 1.70 -24.88 18.94
N VAL A 199 1.70 -26.21 18.99
CA VAL A 199 0.71 -27.08 18.32
C VAL A 199 -0.11 -27.93 19.28
N GLY A 200 0.10 -27.76 20.59
CA GLY A 200 -0.59 -28.52 21.62
C GLY A 200 -0.06 -28.25 23.02
N TYR A 201 -0.62 -28.95 24.01
CA TYR A 201 -0.16 -28.91 25.40
C TYR A 201 -0.60 -30.14 26.19
N ASN A 202 0.09 -30.39 27.30
CA ASN A 202 -0.31 -31.33 28.36
C ASN A 202 0.04 -30.75 29.74
N GLU A 203 -0.11 -31.54 30.80
CA GLU A 203 0.18 -31.11 32.19
C GLU A 203 1.60 -30.56 32.42
N ALA A 204 2.56 -30.92 31.57
CA ALA A 204 3.97 -30.60 31.77
C ALA A 204 4.45 -29.40 30.93
N GLY A 205 3.69 -28.97 29.91
CA GLY A 205 4.11 -27.87 29.04
C GLY A 205 3.39 -27.80 27.70
N PHE A 206 3.93 -26.96 26.83
CA PHE A 206 3.49 -26.78 25.44
C PHE A 206 4.24 -27.69 24.48
N LEU A 207 3.56 -28.22 23.47
CA LEU A 207 4.19 -28.95 22.35
C LEU A 207 4.61 -27.95 21.28
N VAL A 208 5.92 -27.87 21.02
CA VAL A 208 6.51 -27.00 20.01
C VAL A 208 6.80 -27.81 18.75
N GLN A 209 6.37 -27.29 17.59
CA GLN A 209 6.89 -27.69 16.29
C GLN A 209 7.97 -26.68 15.86
N ASN A 210 9.20 -27.15 15.73
CA ASN A 210 10.34 -26.32 15.34
C ASN A 210 10.59 -26.39 13.82
N SER A 211 11.51 -25.56 13.32
CA SER A 211 11.94 -25.47 11.92
C SER A 211 13.40 -25.87 11.72
N TRP A 212 13.90 -26.83 12.50
CA TRP A 212 15.28 -27.38 12.41
C TRP A 212 15.29 -28.82 11.88
N GLY A 213 14.29 -29.16 11.07
CA GLY A 213 14.16 -30.48 10.44
C GLY A 213 13.61 -31.57 11.37
N PRO A 214 13.31 -32.76 10.80
CA PRO A 214 12.71 -33.87 11.54
C PRO A 214 13.66 -34.50 12.56
N GLY A 215 14.98 -34.31 12.41
CA GLY A 215 15.97 -34.82 13.37
C GLY A 215 16.02 -34.04 14.70
N TRP A 216 15.32 -32.91 14.81
CA TRP A 216 15.25 -32.15 16.05
C TRP A 216 14.16 -32.69 16.98
N GLY A 217 14.52 -32.97 18.24
CA GLY A 217 13.58 -33.48 19.22
C GLY A 217 13.00 -34.86 18.84
N LYS A 218 11.68 -34.98 18.91
CA LYS A 218 10.93 -36.15 18.45
C LYS A 218 10.20 -35.77 17.16
N ASP A 219 10.77 -36.14 16.02
CA ASP A 219 10.23 -35.88 14.68
C ASP A 219 9.94 -34.38 14.41
N GLY A 220 10.83 -33.48 14.85
CA GLY A 220 10.67 -32.03 14.73
C GLY A 220 9.87 -31.37 15.87
N LEU A 221 9.43 -32.15 16.87
CA LEU A 221 8.69 -31.66 18.03
C LEU A 221 9.44 -31.79 19.34
N ALA A 222 9.15 -30.89 20.29
CA ALA A 222 9.58 -31.07 21.68
C ALA A 222 8.61 -30.39 22.65
N LEU A 223 8.57 -30.90 23.88
CA LEU A 223 7.87 -30.25 24.98
C LEU A 223 8.70 -29.09 25.53
N TRP A 224 8.09 -27.91 25.58
CA TRP A 224 8.58 -26.70 26.21
C TRP A 224 7.85 -26.52 27.55
N SER A 225 8.58 -26.60 28.67
CA SER A 225 7.96 -26.59 30.00
C SER A 225 7.30 -25.24 30.28
N TYR A 226 6.29 -25.21 31.17
CA TYR A 226 5.64 -23.95 31.54
C TYR A 226 6.58 -22.96 32.23
N GLU A 227 7.55 -23.45 32.99
CA GLU A 227 8.61 -22.64 33.60
C GLU A 227 9.47 -21.94 32.53
N ASP A 228 9.91 -22.68 31.52
CA ASP A 228 10.71 -22.15 30.41
C ASP A 228 9.87 -21.17 29.56
N TRP A 229 8.62 -21.53 29.27
CA TRP A 229 7.67 -20.64 28.59
C TRP A 229 7.51 -19.30 29.32
N GLN A 230 7.28 -19.32 30.62
CA GLN A 230 7.07 -18.11 31.41
C GLN A 230 8.30 -17.21 31.42
N ALA A 231 9.50 -17.80 31.45
CA ALA A 231 10.75 -17.05 31.47
C ALA A 231 11.14 -16.47 30.10
N ASN A 232 10.80 -17.16 29.01
CA ASN A 232 11.40 -16.89 27.70
C ASN A 232 10.45 -16.43 26.60
N ILE A 233 9.12 -16.50 26.79
CA ILE A 233 8.14 -16.06 25.79
C ILE A 233 8.35 -14.59 25.41
N LYS A 234 8.36 -14.30 24.11
CA LYS A 234 8.42 -12.92 23.57
C LYS A 234 7.06 -12.52 23.02
N ASP A 235 6.69 -13.09 21.87
CA ASP A 235 5.45 -12.76 21.17
C ASP A 235 4.63 -14.02 20.90
N ALA A 236 3.31 -13.88 20.94
CA ALA A 236 2.39 -14.96 20.63
C ALA A 236 1.16 -14.42 19.90
N TRP A 237 0.79 -15.11 18.83
CA TRP A 237 -0.27 -14.70 17.92
C TRP A 237 -1.19 -15.86 17.58
N VAL A 238 -2.49 -15.60 17.69
CA VAL A 238 -3.55 -16.47 17.20
C VAL A 238 -3.95 -15.97 15.83
N VAL A 239 -4.02 -16.86 14.84
CA VAL A 239 -4.39 -16.50 13.46
C VAL A 239 -5.41 -17.47 12.88
N ARG A 240 -6.18 -17.00 11.91
CA ARG A 240 -7.13 -17.79 11.10
C ARG A 240 -6.90 -17.51 9.62
N LEU A 241 -7.13 -18.53 8.78
CA LEU A 241 -7.22 -18.35 7.34
C LEU A 241 -8.55 -17.69 6.98
N ALA A 242 -8.53 -16.80 6.00
CA ALA A 242 -9.75 -16.38 5.34
C ALA A 242 -10.29 -17.54 4.50
N LEU A 243 -11.61 -17.64 4.40
CA LEU A 243 -12.21 -18.49 3.38
C LEU A 243 -11.88 -17.88 2.01
N PRO A 244 -11.46 -18.68 1.02
CA PRO A 244 -11.41 -18.23 -0.35
C PRO A 244 -12.85 -17.95 -0.79
N THR A 245 -13.32 -16.72 -0.62
CA THR A 245 -14.57 -16.32 -1.25
C THR A 245 -14.26 -16.17 -2.73
N PRO A 246 -14.92 -16.94 -3.63
CA PRO A 246 -14.96 -16.54 -5.02
C PRO A 246 -15.48 -15.09 -5.06
N ASN A 247 -15.19 -14.33 -6.10
CA ASN A 247 -15.76 -12.98 -6.30
C ASN A 247 -17.28 -13.11 -6.50
N ILE A 248 -18.00 -13.49 -5.46
CA ILE A 248 -19.45 -13.53 -5.38
C ILE A 248 -19.79 -12.19 -4.74
N PHE A 249 -20.48 -11.34 -5.50
CA PHE A 249 -20.94 -9.99 -5.17
C PHE A 249 -19.98 -8.83 -5.51
N PRO A 250 -19.98 -8.34 -6.77
CA PRO A 250 -19.84 -6.91 -7.02
C PRO A 250 -21.11 -6.24 -6.46
N GLY A 251 -20.96 -5.53 -5.35
CA GLY A 251 -22.06 -4.88 -4.64
C GLY A 251 -22.69 -5.75 -3.55
N VAL A 252 -22.83 -5.16 -2.35
CA VAL A 252 -23.54 -5.69 -1.18
C VAL A 252 -22.75 -6.62 -0.25
N ALA A 253 -21.97 -5.99 0.64
CA ALA A 253 -21.88 -6.40 2.04
C ALA A 253 -21.68 -5.15 2.93
N HIS A 254 -22.67 -4.25 2.91
CA HIS A 254 -22.87 -3.37 4.06
C HIS A 254 -23.40 -4.25 5.18
N ALA A 255 -22.60 -4.45 6.22
CA ALA A 255 -23.07 -5.06 7.45
C ALA A 255 -24.08 -4.11 8.11
N ASN A 256 -25.35 -4.19 7.70
CA ASN A 256 -26.47 -3.70 8.49
C ASN A 256 -26.71 -4.69 9.63
N GLY A 257 -25.89 -4.59 10.66
CA GLY A 257 -26.16 -5.15 11.98
C GLY A 257 -26.61 -4.01 12.89
N ASN A 258 -27.87 -4.08 13.35
CA ASN A 258 -28.42 -3.19 14.36
C ASN A 258 -27.61 -3.31 15.67
N GLU A 259 -26.61 -2.45 15.84
CA GLU A 259 -26.04 -2.13 17.14
C GLU A 259 -25.95 -0.61 17.26
N THR A 260 -26.68 -0.09 18.24
CA THR A 260 -26.68 1.32 18.63
C THR A 260 -25.27 1.75 19.01
N GLY A 261 -24.62 2.51 18.14
CA GLY A 261 -23.29 3.05 18.37
C GLY A 261 -22.82 3.87 17.18
N GLU A 262 -23.13 5.16 17.20
CA GLU A 262 -22.47 6.17 16.37
C GLU A 262 -20.95 5.96 16.44
N ASN A 263 -20.33 5.46 15.35
CA ASN A 263 -18.89 5.58 14.99
C ASN A 263 -18.38 4.56 13.93
N PHE A 264 -19.18 3.61 13.43
CA PHE A 264 -18.64 2.53 12.57
C PHE A 264 -18.60 2.79 11.05
N SER A 265 -18.91 4.00 10.57
CA SER A 265 -18.76 4.38 9.14
C SER A 265 -17.39 5.00 8.79
N LEU A 266 -16.48 5.18 9.75
CA LEU A 266 -15.33 6.09 9.58
C LEU A 266 -14.03 5.46 9.09
N PHE A 267 -13.96 4.14 8.83
CA PHE A 267 -12.73 3.52 8.31
C PHE A 267 -12.99 2.58 7.13
N LYS A 268 -13.11 3.14 5.91
CA LYS A 268 -13.07 2.36 4.66
C LYS A 268 -11.81 1.47 4.66
N LYS A 269 -12.01 0.16 4.47
CA LYS A 269 -10.95 -0.88 4.53
C LYS A 269 -9.81 -0.53 3.58
N ARG A 270 -8.60 -0.36 4.13
CA ARG A 270 -7.39 -0.06 3.35
C ARG A 270 -7.06 -1.23 2.41
N PRO A 271 -6.88 -1.00 1.10
CA PRO A 271 -6.50 -2.06 0.17
C PRO A 271 -5.21 -2.76 0.60
N THR A 272 -5.10 -4.05 0.33
CA THR A 272 -3.82 -4.77 0.43
C THR A 272 -3.01 -4.50 -0.82
N ARG A 273 -1.68 -4.69 -0.76
CA ARG A 273 -0.87 -4.54 -1.97
C ARG A 273 -1.28 -5.56 -3.04
N GLY A 274 -1.60 -6.78 -2.64
CA GLY A 274 -2.04 -7.84 -3.56
C GLY A 274 -3.29 -7.48 -4.37
N GLU A 275 -4.15 -6.60 -3.86
CA GLU A 275 -5.33 -6.10 -4.58
C GLU A 275 -4.99 -5.11 -5.70
N ILE A 276 -3.88 -4.37 -5.60
CA ILE A 276 -3.52 -3.31 -6.55
C ILE A 276 -2.17 -3.54 -7.25
N ALA A 277 -1.47 -4.64 -6.94
CA ALA A 277 -0.18 -4.99 -7.54
C ALA A 277 -0.27 -5.01 -9.08
N GLY A 278 0.73 -4.40 -9.73
CA GLY A 278 0.77 -4.20 -11.18
C GLY A 278 0.10 -2.92 -11.67
N HIS A 279 -0.58 -2.16 -10.81
CA HIS A 279 -1.28 -0.92 -11.20
C HIS A 279 -0.67 0.35 -10.59
N PHE A 280 0.51 0.27 -9.97
CA PHE A 280 1.13 1.44 -9.37
C PHE A 280 2.66 1.36 -9.35
N VAL A 281 3.27 2.54 -9.26
CA VAL A 281 4.62 2.75 -8.75
C VAL A 281 4.56 3.66 -7.53
N HIS A 282 5.23 3.27 -6.46
CA HIS A 282 5.43 4.09 -5.27
C HIS A 282 6.85 4.66 -5.31
N ILE A 283 6.91 5.99 -5.32
CA ILE A 283 8.13 6.77 -5.42
C ILE A 283 8.23 7.65 -4.18
N ASP A 284 9.40 7.64 -3.56
CA ASP A 284 9.69 8.38 -2.34
C ASP A 284 11.07 9.01 -2.50
N ASP A 285 11.18 10.31 -2.25
CA ASP A 285 12.39 11.11 -2.53
C ASP A 285 12.97 10.98 -3.96
N GLY A 286 12.11 10.62 -4.92
CA GLY A 286 12.48 10.38 -6.31
C GLY A 286 13.00 8.99 -6.62
N ASP A 287 13.13 8.10 -5.64
CA ASP A 287 13.54 6.71 -5.82
C ASP A 287 12.37 5.74 -5.63
N LEU A 288 12.53 4.50 -6.10
CA LEU A 288 11.50 3.47 -5.88
C LEU A 288 11.43 3.16 -4.38
N HIS A 289 10.25 3.32 -3.80
CA HIS A 289 10.02 2.97 -2.40
C HIS A 289 9.87 1.45 -2.27
N ASP A 290 10.92 0.77 -1.82
CA ASP A 290 11.02 -0.68 -1.91
C ASP A 290 10.57 -1.43 -0.65
N HIS A 291 10.06 -0.75 0.38
CA HIS A 291 9.61 -1.31 1.66
C HIS A 291 8.21 -0.79 2.03
N GLY A 292 7.75 -1.09 3.25
CA GLY A 292 6.42 -0.69 3.73
C GLY A 292 5.29 -1.48 3.08
N ARG A 293 4.06 -0.93 3.15
CA ARG A 293 2.84 -1.62 2.70
C ARG A 293 2.73 -1.72 1.18
N TYR A 294 3.08 -0.66 0.47
CA TYR A 294 2.94 -0.56 -0.98
C TYR A 294 4.31 -0.37 -1.64
N TRP A 295 5.17 -1.38 -1.52
CA TRP A 295 6.51 -1.30 -2.12
C TRP A 295 6.46 -1.45 -3.65
N SER A 296 7.45 -0.87 -4.31
CA SER A 296 7.73 -1.00 -5.74
C SER A 296 9.18 -1.39 -5.97
N LYS A 297 9.41 -2.32 -6.89
CA LYS A 297 10.76 -2.69 -7.35
C LYS A 297 10.82 -2.67 -8.86
N ARG A 298 12.01 -2.40 -9.39
CA ARG A 298 12.29 -2.43 -10.84
C ARG A 298 11.80 -3.72 -11.52
N VAL A 299 11.95 -4.87 -10.86
CA VAL A 299 11.50 -6.17 -11.40
C VAL A 299 9.98 -6.26 -11.52
N ASP A 300 9.23 -5.76 -10.53
CA ASP A 300 7.76 -5.72 -10.56
C ASP A 300 7.26 -4.80 -11.68
N LEU A 301 7.96 -3.68 -11.88
CA LEU A 301 7.68 -2.71 -12.94
C LEU A 301 7.95 -3.31 -14.33
N ARG A 302 9.10 -3.97 -14.53
CA ARG A 302 9.42 -4.61 -15.82
C ARG A 302 8.41 -5.70 -16.15
N GLN A 303 8.08 -6.57 -15.20
CA GLN A 303 7.09 -7.62 -15.40
C GLN A 303 5.71 -7.04 -15.78
N THR A 304 5.32 -5.92 -15.17
CA THR A 304 4.08 -5.23 -15.53
C THR A 304 4.17 -4.66 -16.94
N ALA A 305 5.26 -3.98 -17.28
CA ALA A 305 5.49 -3.38 -18.59
C ALA A 305 5.42 -4.42 -19.72
N ASP A 306 6.13 -5.54 -19.58
CA ASP A 306 6.14 -6.64 -20.56
C ASP A 306 4.72 -7.19 -20.79
N LEU A 307 3.98 -7.47 -19.72
CA LEU A 307 2.62 -7.98 -19.84
C LEU A 307 1.64 -7.00 -20.49
N VAL A 308 1.78 -5.70 -20.18
CA VAL A 308 0.94 -4.68 -20.79
C VAL A 308 1.27 -4.55 -22.27
N ALA A 309 2.55 -4.60 -22.64
CA ALA A 309 3.00 -4.52 -24.01
C ALA A 309 2.50 -5.69 -24.85
N ASP A 310 2.55 -6.92 -24.33
CA ASP A 310 2.19 -8.14 -25.07
C ASP A 310 0.69 -8.48 -25.07
N SER A 311 -0.08 -7.83 -24.20
CA SER A 311 -1.51 -8.10 -24.02
C SER A 311 -2.36 -7.65 -25.20
N GLU A 312 -3.30 -8.49 -25.62
CA GLU A 312 -4.35 -8.14 -26.61
C GLU A 312 -5.61 -7.54 -25.94
N ASP A 313 -5.66 -7.54 -24.61
CA ASP A 313 -6.80 -7.02 -23.85
C ASP A 313 -6.81 -5.50 -23.80
N TYR A 314 -5.68 -4.84 -24.03
CA TYR A 314 -5.52 -3.39 -23.90
C TYR A 314 -5.04 -2.75 -25.19
N ASP A 315 -5.70 -1.65 -25.56
CA ASP A 315 -5.28 -0.76 -26.66
C ASP A 315 -4.58 0.50 -26.12
N HIS A 316 -4.76 0.78 -24.82
CA HIS A 316 -4.37 2.02 -24.18
C HIS A 316 -3.57 1.75 -22.89
N LEU A 317 -2.51 2.53 -22.67
CA LEU A 317 -1.80 2.65 -21.40
C LEU A 317 -2.08 4.04 -20.80
N LEU A 318 -2.59 4.07 -19.58
CA LEU A 318 -2.85 5.30 -18.85
C LEU A 318 -1.85 5.45 -17.70
N PHE A 319 -1.02 6.50 -17.75
CA PHE A 319 -0.27 6.95 -16.58
C PHE A 319 -1.10 7.95 -15.79
N TYR A 320 -1.44 7.58 -14.55
CA TYR A 320 -2.27 8.39 -13.66
C TYR A 320 -1.42 8.96 -12.53
N ALA A 321 -1.22 10.28 -12.52
CA ALA A 321 -0.57 11.00 -11.45
C ALA A 321 -1.61 11.51 -10.45
N HIS A 322 -1.70 10.87 -9.29
CA HIS A 322 -2.49 11.41 -8.17
C HIS A 322 -1.89 12.75 -7.71
N GLY A 323 -2.68 13.58 -7.03
CA GLY A 323 -2.08 14.70 -6.31
C GLY A 323 -1.14 14.18 -5.22
N GLY A 324 0.12 14.64 -5.19
CA GLY A 324 1.12 14.42 -4.13
C GLY A 324 0.76 15.06 -2.79
N LEU A 325 -0.53 15.25 -2.56
CA LEU A 325 -1.14 15.72 -1.33
C LEU A 325 -1.98 14.59 -0.72
N ASN A 326 -2.38 13.58 -1.50
CA ASN A 326 -3.10 12.43 -0.97
C ASN A 326 -2.21 11.55 -0.08
N SER A 327 -2.81 10.86 0.90
CA SER A 327 -2.09 9.80 1.61
C SER A 327 -1.82 8.61 0.67
N ILE A 328 -0.84 7.76 1.01
CA ILE A 328 -0.63 6.49 0.29
C ILE A 328 -1.90 5.63 0.28
N TYR A 329 -2.72 5.72 1.33
CA TYR A 329 -3.92 4.92 1.49
C TYR A 329 -5.04 5.42 0.57
N ASP A 330 -5.17 6.74 0.43
CA ASP A 330 -6.10 7.39 -0.49
C ASP A 330 -5.81 7.06 -1.94
N SER A 331 -4.52 7.06 -2.31
CA SER A 331 -4.09 6.65 -3.65
C SER A 331 -4.38 5.17 -3.89
N ALA A 332 -4.06 4.30 -2.94
CA ALA A 332 -4.36 2.87 -3.04
C ALA A 332 -5.86 2.57 -3.18
N ARG A 333 -6.72 3.32 -2.47
CA ARG A 333 -8.18 3.21 -2.56
C ARG A 333 -8.69 3.59 -3.96
N ARG A 334 -8.22 4.71 -4.51
CA ARG A 334 -8.49 5.14 -5.89
C ARG A 334 -8.08 4.09 -6.91
N ILE A 335 -6.87 3.55 -6.79
CA ILE A 335 -6.39 2.49 -7.70
C ILE A 335 -7.31 1.28 -7.64
N LYS A 336 -7.66 0.81 -6.43
CA LYS A 336 -8.54 -0.36 -6.28
C LYS A 336 -9.91 -0.12 -6.92
N ALA A 337 -10.48 1.07 -6.73
CA ALA A 337 -11.80 1.42 -7.20
C ALA A 337 -11.83 1.63 -8.72
N MET A 338 -10.89 2.41 -9.27
CA MET A 338 -10.91 2.80 -10.69
C MET A 338 -10.40 1.72 -11.65
N LYS A 339 -9.51 0.81 -11.19
CA LYS A 339 -8.79 -0.08 -12.11
C LYS A 339 -9.71 -0.92 -13.00
N GLN A 340 -10.83 -1.42 -12.47
CA GLN A 340 -11.68 -2.35 -13.22
C GLN A 340 -12.44 -1.61 -14.32
N VAL A 341 -12.93 -0.41 -14.04
CA VAL A 341 -13.59 0.45 -15.02
C VAL A 341 -12.68 0.70 -16.23
N PHE A 342 -11.43 1.10 -15.99
CA PHE A 342 -10.47 1.31 -17.07
C PHE A 342 -10.19 0.03 -17.87
N LYS A 343 -9.96 -1.10 -17.17
CA LYS A 343 -9.68 -2.38 -17.81
C LYS A 343 -10.84 -2.90 -18.65
N ASP A 344 -12.08 -2.73 -18.18
CA ASP A 344 -13.29 -3.09 -18.93
C ASP A 344 -13.43 -2.30 -20.24
N ASN A 345 -12.75 -1.14 -20.32
CA ASN A 345 -12.64 -0.31 -21.50
C ASN A 345 -11.33 -0.50 -22.28
N ARG A 346 -10.57 -1.58 -22.02
CA ARG A 346 -9.29 -1.88 -22.69
C ARG A 346 -8.21 -0.82 -22.45
N ILE A 347 -8.27 -0.14 -21.31
CA ILE A 347 -7.27 0.79 -20.82
C ILE A 347 -6.56 0.15 -19.64
N TYR A 348 -5.24 0.02 -19.70
CA TYR A 348 -4.43 -0.41 -18.57
C TYR A 348 -4.04 0.80 -17.71
N PRO A 349 -4.59 0.97 -16.49
CA PRO A 349 -4.23 2.09 -15.65
C PRO A 349 -2.98 1.76 -14.81
N PHE A 350 -2.01 2.67 -14.84
CA PHE A 350 -0.78 2.60 -14.07
C PHE A 350 -0.54 3.90 -13.32
N HIS A 351 -0.57 3.84 -11.99
CA HIS A 351 -0.67 5.01 -11.13
C HIS A 351 0.68 5.38 -10.49
N PHE A 352 1.00 6.67 -10.46
CA PHE A 352 2.12 7.22 -9.72
C PHE A 352 1.66 7.64 -8.32
N MET A 353 2.19 6.98 -7.30
CA MET A 353 2.10 7.38 -5.90
C MET A 353 3.41 8.05 -5.52
N TYR A 354 3.42 9.37 -5.34
CA TYR A 354 4.62 10.15 -5.00
C TYR A 354 4.30 11.18 -3.91
N ASP A 355 5.30 11.52 -3.09
CA ASP A 355 5.23 12.53 -2.02
C ASP A 355 3.94 12.49 -1.20
N THR A 356 3.47 11.30 -0.87
CA THR A 356 2.16 11.12 -0.25
C THR A 356 2.15 11.55 1.21
N GLY A 357 1.18 12.35 1.63
CA GLY A 357 0.98 12.76 3.03
C GLY A 357 1.17 14.26 3.31
N LEU A 358 1.69 15.04 2.35
CA LEU A 358 1.94 16.46 2.55
C LEU A 358 0.66 17.30 2.71
N LEU A 359 -0.53 16.80 2.34
CA LEU A 359 -1.79 17.50 2.63
C LEU A 359 -2.12 17.50 4.10
N GLU A 360 -1.89 16.39 4.79
CA GLU A 360 -2.14 16.31 6.22
C GLU A 360 -1.19 17.28 6.94
N GLU A 361 0.05 17.40 6.49
CA GLU A 361 0.98 18.41 6.99
C GLU A 361 0.52 19.85 6.69
N LEU A 362 -0.02 20.12 5.49
CA LEU A 362 -0.60 21.43 5.16
C LEU A 362 -1.83 21.74 6.03
N LYS A 363 -2.73 20.77 6.23
CA LYS A 363 -3.91 20.89 7.10
C LYS A 363 -3.50 21.12 8.55
N ASP A 364 -2.48 20.42 9.03
CA ASP A 364 -1.95 20.56 10.39
C ASP A 364 -1.33 21.95 10.61
N ILE A 365 -0.63 22.50 9.61
CA ILE A 365 -0.14 23.89 9.66
C ILE A 365 -1.29 24.87 9.84
N LEU A 366 -2.38 24.70 9.08
CA LEU A 366 -3.57 25.55 9.16
C LEU A 366 -4.28 25.40 10.51
N LEU A 367 -4.51 24.17 10.95
CA LEU A 367 -5.18 23.85 12.23
C LEU A 367 -4.39 24.36 13.43
N ARG A 368 -3.07 24.18 13.45
CA ARG A 368 -2.21 24.67 14.53
C ARG A 368 -2.26 26.19 14.63
N ARG A 369 -2.13 26.90 13.50
CA ARG A 369 -2.19 28.36 13.49
C ARG A 369 -3.56 28.90 13.87
N HIS A 370 -4.63 28.23 13.46
CA HIS A 370 -5.99 28.60 13.87
C HIS A 370 -6.18 28.49 15.39
N ARG A 371 -5.67 27.40 16.01
CA ARG A 371 -5.72 27.21 17.48
C ARG A 371 -4.88 28.23 18.24
N GLU A 372 -3.68 28.56 17.75
CA GLU A 372 -2.79 29.57 18.36
C GLU A 372 -3.36 30.99 18.28
N GLY A 373 -4.23 31.29 17.31
CA GLY A 373 -4.92 32.58 17.16
C GLY A 373 -6.22 32.71 17.96
N GLY A 374 -6.67 31.64 18.63
CA GLY A 374 -8.00 31.53 19.22
C GLY A 374 -8.15 32.14 20.61
N GLU A 375 -8.25 33.47 20.68
CA GLU A 375 -9.06 34.17 21.71
C GLU A 375 -9.48 35.60 21.30
N LYS A 376 -9.00 36.13 20.18
CA LYS A 376 -9.38 37.47 19.72
C LYS A 376 -9.77 37.41 18.25
N VAL A 377 -10.89 38.07 17.93
CA VAL A 377 -11.50 38.26 16.59
C VAL A 377 -12.63 37.27 16.27
N ALA A 378 -13.76 37.48 16.96
CA ALA A 378 -15.07 37.24 16.38
C ALA A 378 -15.42 38.43 15.48
N GLY A 379 -15.32 38.25 14.15
CA GLY A 379 -15.79 39.22 13.15
C GLY A 379 -14.72 39.61 12.11
N PHE A 380 -15.09 39.49 10.83
CA PHE A 380 -14.32 39.68 9.57
C PHE A 380 -13.58 38.44 9.04
N THR A 381 -14.26 37.67 8.19
CA THR A 381 -13.80 36.43 7.55
C THR A 381 -12.62 36.61 6.58
N ASP A 382 -12.62 37.66 5.76
CA ASP A 382 -11.51 37.91 4.81
C ASP A 382 -10.21 38.31 5.51
N TYR A 383 -10.31 38.92 6.69
CA TYR A 383 -9.14 39.28 7.50
C TYR A 383 -8.49 38.04 8.12
N THR A 384 -9.30 37.05 8.51
CA THR A 384 -8.79 35.78 9.04
C THR A 384 -8.01 34.98 8.00
N ASP A 385 -8.49 34.93 6.75
CA ASP A 385 -7.75 34.26 5.66
C ASP A 385 -6.42 34.95 5.37
N LYS A 386 -6.40 36.28 5.25
CA LYS A 386 -5.15 37.04 4.99
C LYS A 386 -4.13 36.88 6.11
N LEU A 387 -4.58 36.85 7.37
CA LEU A 387 -3.71 36.56 8.51
C LEU A 387 -3.19 35.13 8.47
N LEU A 388 -4.06 34.17 8.13
CA LEU A 388 -3.68 32.76 8.02
C LEU A 388 -2.64 32.58 6.91
N GLU A 389 -2.92 33.06 5.69
CA GLU A 389 -2.00 33.08 4.55
C GLU A 389 -0.63 33.65 4.94
N LYS A 390 -0.60 34.84 5.56
CA LYS A 390 0.65 35.48 6.00
C LYS A 390 1.39 34.67 7.06
N SER A 391 0.68 34.07 8.02
CA SER A 391 1.26 33.37 9.16
C SER A 391 1.75 31.95 8.82
N THR A 392 1.09 31.28 7.87
CA THR A 392 1.45 29.93 7.44
C THR A 392 2.47 29.94 6.32
N ARG A 393 2.53 31.02 5.54
CA ARG A 393 3.41 31.17 4.37
C ARG A 393 4.85 30.66 4.54
N PRO A 394 5.62 30.95 5.60
CA PRO A 394 6.97 30.41 5.72
C PRO A 394 7.02 28.87 5.72
N LEU A 395 6.08 28.24 6.42
CA LEU A 395 5.97 26.78 6.52
C LEU A 395 5.30 26.18 5.28
N GLY A 396 4.20 26.78 4.83
CA GLY A 396 3.50 26.38 3.61
C GLY A 396 4.41 26.42 2.39
N ARG A 397 5.25 27.45 2.26
CA ARG A 397 6.26 27.56 1.20
C ARG A 397 7.34 26.49 1.28
N ALA A 398 7.85 26.20 2.47
CA ALA A 398 8.84 25.15 2.65
C ALA A 398 8.29 23.78 2.24
N LEU A 399 7.07 23.46 2.69
CA LEU A 399 6.37 22.22 2.38
C LEU A 399 6.04 22.11 0.89
N TRP A 400 5.54 23.20 0.29
CA TRP A 400 5.25 23.27 -1.14
C TRP A 400 6.48 23.13 -2.02
N ARG A 401 7.62 23.70 -1.59
CA ARG A 401 8.91 23.52 -2.26
C ARG A 401 9.33 22.05 -2.24
N GLU A 402 9.18 21.36 -1.12
CA GLU A 402 9.54 19.95 -1.02
C GLU A 402 8.65 19.09 -1.94
N MET A 403 7.34 19.34 -1.97
CA MET A 403 6.42 18.69 -2.89
C MET A 403 6.78 18.93 -4.37
N LYS A 404 7.14 20.17 -4.75
CA LYS A 404 7.61 20.47 -6.12
C LYS A 404 8.93 19.76 -6.43
N LEU A 405 9.80 19.58 -5.43
CA LEU A 405 11.06 18.85 -5.57
C LEU A 405 10.81 17.36 -5.73
N GLY A 406 9.97 16.72 -4.91
CA GLY A 406 9.67 15.30 -5.03
C GLY A 406 8.82 14.94 -6.26
N ALA A 407 8.09 15.89 -6.86
CA ALA A 407 7.53 15.73 -8.21
C ALA A 407 8.61 15.78 -9.32
N LYS A 408 9.73 16.47 -9.09
CA LYS A 408 10.82 16.66 -10.06
C LYS A 408 11.90 15.57 -9.97
N ARG A 409 12.32 15.20 -8.75
CA ARG A 409 13.38 14.23 -8.46
C ARG A 409 13.21 12.89 -9.23
N PRO A 410 12.00 12.30 -9.36
CA PRO A 410 11.78 11.04 -10.07
C PRO A 410 12.26 11.05 -11.52
N PHE A 411 12.27 12.22 -12.16
CA PHE A 411 12.61 12.40 -13.58
C PHE A 411 13.98 13.08 -13.79
N SER A 412 14.79 13.22 -12.74
CA SER A 412 16.06 13.97 -12.80
C SER A 412 17.22 13.20 -13.42
N SER A 413 17.21 11.86 -13.40
CA SER A 413 18.22 11.00 -14.04
C SER A 413 17.67 9.59 -14.29
N ASN A 414 18.31 8.82 -15.18
CA ASN A 414 17.89 7.44 -15.51
C ASN A 414 17.91 6.48 -14.31
N ALA A 415 18.62 6.83 -13.23
CA ALA A 415 18.67 6.03 -12.01
C ALA A 415 17.47 6.27 -11.07
N ARG A 416 16.64 7.31 -11.31
CA ARG A 416 15.52 7.68 -10.44
C ARG A 416 14.24 6.91 -10.78
N GLY A 417 13.36 6.73 -9.79
CA GLY A 417 12.20 5.84 -9.88
C GLY A 417 11.23 6.19 -11.00
N GLY A 418 11.03 7.49 -11.28
CA GLY A 418 10.16 7.95 -12.37
C GLY A 418 10.73 7.63 -13.74
N MET A 419 12.01 7.95 -13.99
CA MET A 419 12.71 7.56 -15.22
C MET A 419 12.80 6.05 -15.40
N GLN A 420 13.12 5.32 -14.33
CA GLN A 420 13.17 3.86 -14.40
C GLN A 420 11.82 3.29 -14.84
N THR A 421 10.72 3.77 -14.26
CA THR A 421 9.37 3.35 -14.64
C THR A 421 9.09 3.67 -16.09
N LEU A 422 9.34 4.91 -16.52
CA LEU A 422 9.07 5.35 -17.87
C LEU A 422 9.85 4.53 -18.91
N ASN A 423 11.17 4.39 -18.72
CA ASN A 423 12.03 3.62 -19.61
C ASN A 423 11.53 2.17 -19.72
N LEU A 424 11.23 1.50 -18.59
CA LEU A 424 10.77 0.11 -18.61
C LEU A 424 9.49 -0.08 -19.44
N PHE A 425 8.51 0.82 -19.30
CA PHE A 425 7.28 0.76 -20.07
C PHE A 425 7.52 1.07 -21.54
N LEU A 426 8.28 2.12 -21.88
CA LEU A 426 8.51 2.48 -23.27
C LEU A 426 9.38 1.45 -24.00
N ASP A 427 10.38 0.88 -23.32
CA ASP A 427 11.22 -0.20 -23.85
C ASP A 427 10.34 -1.39 -24.22
N ALA A 428 9.51 -1.88 -23.28
CA ALA A 428 8.61 -3.00 -23.53
C ALA A 428 7.59 -2.72 -24.64
N LEU A 429 7.03 -1.50 -24.68
CA LEU A 429 6.11 -1.09 -25.76
C LEU A 429 6.80 -1.02 -27.12
N SER A 430 8.08 -0.65 -27.18
CA SER A 430 8.85 -0.59 -28.43
C SER A 430 9.27 -1.96 -28.95
N GLU A 431 9.40 -2.94 -28.05
CA GLU A 431 9.74 -4.33 -28.36
C GLU A 431 8.51 -5.14 -28.85
N SER A 432 7.30 -4.69 -28.53
CA SER A 432 6.04 -5.36 -28.86
C SER A 432 5.49 -4.98 -30.24
N ASP A 433 4.84 -5.93 -30.91
CA ASP A 433 4.10 -5.73 -32.17
C ASP A 433 2.66 -5.23 -31.95
N LYS A 434 2.25 -5.01 -30.69
CA LYS A 434 0.90 -4.60 -30.28
C LYS A 434 0.92 -3.18 -29.69
N PRO A 435 1.01 -2.13 -30.51
CA PRO A 435 1.22 -0.76 -30.03
C PRO A 435 0.09 -0.31 -29.10
N LYS A 436 0.46 0.41 -28.03
CA LYS A 436 -0.47 0.99 -27.06
C LYS A 436 -0.48 2.52 -27.19
N LYS A 437 -1.65 3.13 -27.14
CA LYS A 437 -1.77 4.59 -27.04
C LYS A 437 -1.50 5.03 -25.60
N ILE A 438 -0.60 6.00 -25.42
CA ILE A 438 -0.25 6.51 -24.09
C ILE A 438 -1.14 7.69 -23.73
N HIS A 439 -1.70 7.66 -22.53
CA HIS A 439 -2.56 8.72 -21.98
C HIS A 439 -2.03 9.16 -20.62
N LEU A 440 -2.19 10.44 -20.30
CA LEU A 440 -1.83 11.01 -19.01
C LEU A 440 -3.08 11.57 -18.31
N VAL A 441 -3.25 11.28 -17.03
CA VAL A 441 -4.23 11.94 -16.16
C VAL A 441 -3.50 12.46 -14.93
N GLY A 442 -3.69 13.73 -14.59
CA GLY A 442 -3.08 14.34 -13.40
C GLY A 442 -4.13 15.09 -12.58
N HIS A 443 -4.16 14.89 -11.27
CA HIS A 443 -5.00 15.67 -10.37
C HIS A 443 -4.15 16.57 -9.48
N SER A 444 -4.59 17.82 -9.30
CA SER A 444 -3.92 18.79 -8.44
C SER A 444 -2.43 18.88 -8.74
N THR A 445 -1.59 18.52 -7.78
CA THR A 445 -0.13 18.58 -7.88
C THR A 445 0.44 17.52 -8.80
N GLY A 446 -0.35 16.50 -9.18
CA GLY A 446 -0.01 15.52 -10.21
C GLY A 446 0.29 16.20 -11.56
N ALA A 447 -0.25 17.39 -11.81
CA ALA A 447 0.13 18.21 -12.98
C ALA A 447 1.60 18.64 -12.95
N ILE A 448 2.19 18.87 -11.77
CA ILE A 448 3.62 19.18 -11.62
C ILE A 448 4.45 17.93 -11.94
N LEU A 449 4.06 16.75 -11.43
CA LEU A 449 4.72 15.48 -11.76
C LEU A 449 4.69 15.23 -13.27
N LEU A 450 3.52 15.39 -13.89
CA LEU A 450 3.35 15.20 -15.33
C LEU A 450 4.14 16.23 -16.16
N ALA A 451 4.33 17.47 -15.68
CA ALA A 451 5.19 18.44 -16.34
C ALA A 451 6.62 17.89 -16.52
N TRP A 452 7.14 17.24 -15.48
CA TRP A 452 8.48 16.65 -15.50
C TRP A 452 8.53 15.33 -16.28
N LEU A 453 7.46 14.52 -16.23
CA LEU A 453 7.32 13.32 -17.06
C LEU A 453 7.35 13.69 -18.55
N ILE A 454 6.53 14.66 -18.98
CA ILE A 454 6.45 15.13 -20.37
C ILE A 454 7.82 15.64 -20.83
N LYS A 455 8.51 16.43 -19.99
CA LYS A 455 9.86 16.90 -20.28
C LYS A 455 10.88 15.77 -20.43
N ALA A 456 10.70 14.68 -19.70
CA ALA A 456 11.57 13.51 -19.75
C ALA A 456 11.25 12.55 -20.89
N LEU A 457 10.01 12.56 -21.40
CA LEU A 457 9.51 11.58 -22.36
C LEU A 457 10.36 11.47 -23.63
N PRO A 458 10.77 12.57 -24.31
CA PRO A 458 11.63 12.48 -25.50
C PRO A 458 13.02 11.89 -25.23
N LYS A 459 13.50 11.94 -23.98
CA LYS A 459 14.79 11.33 -23.60
C LYS A 459 14.67 9.83 -23.37
N ALA A 460 13.46 9.36 -23.03
CA ALA A 460 13.16 7.96 -22.78
C ALA A 460 12.82 7.24 -24.09
N SER A 461 12.10 7.90 -25.01
CA SER A 461 11.84 7.39 -26.35
C SER A 461 11.57 8.54 -27.32
N GLU A 462 12.30 8.59 -28.44
CA GLU A 462 12.14 9.61 -29.47
C GLU A 462 10.78 9.53 -30.19
N ASN A 463 10.17 8.35 -30.22
CA ASN A 463 8.92 8.09 -30.95
C ASN A 463 7.67 8.09 -30.06
N ALA A 464 7.82 8.26 -28.75
CA ALA A 464 6.67 8.24 -27.84
C ALA A 464 5.78 9.47 -28.08
N THR A 465 4.48 9.24 -28.22
CA THR A 465 3.45 10.29 -28.28
C THR A 465 2.41 10.09 -27.19
N ILE A 466 1.76 11.18 -26.79
CA ILE A 466 0.69 11.22 -25.80
C ILE A 466 -0.62 11.50 -26.53
N ALA A 467 -1.48 10.49 -26.64
CA ALA A 467 -2.77 10.59 -27.32
C ALA A 467 -3.77 11.47 -26.56
N SER A 468 -3.70 11.54 -25.23
CA SER A 468 -4.43 12.55 -24.47
C SER A 468 -3.80 12.87 -23.12
N CYS A 469 -3.91 14.12 -22.68
CA CYS A 469 -3.57 14.56 -21.33
C CYS A 469 -4.78 15.24 -20.67
N SER A 470 -5.20 14.78 -19.50
CA SER A 470 -6.30 15.37 -18.73
C SER A 470 -5.80 15.83 -17.37
N LEU A 471 -5.93 17.13 -17.07
CA LEU A 471 -5.50 17.73 -15.82
C LEU A 471 -6.70 18.22 -15.01
N MET A 472 -6.90 17.68 -13.82
CA MET A 472 -7.98 18.05 -12.91
C MET A 472 -7.45 19.00 -11.84
N ALA A 473 -8.06 20.18 -11.72
CA ALA A 473 -7.67 21.27 -10.81
C ALA A 473 -6.13 21.45 -10.70
N PRO A 474 -5.38 21.60 -11.82
CA PRO A 474 -3.93 21.52 -11.80
C PRO A 474 -3.29 22.59 -10.91
N ALA A 475 -2.65 22.15 -9.83
CA ALA A 475 -1.96 23.02 -8.88
C ALA A 475 -0.52 23.29 -9.35
N ALA A 476 -0.38 23.68 -10.61
CA ALA A 476 0.89 24.05 -11.24
C ALA A 476 0.86 25.53 -11.62
N THR A 477 2.02 26.18 -11.59
CA THR A 477 2.10 27.57 -12.06
C THR A 477 1.86 27.66 -13.56
N VAL A 478 1.30 28.77 -14.03
CA VAL A 478 1.13 29.07 -15.45
C VAL A 478 2.48 29.02 -16.18
N ASP A 479 3.55 29.45 -15.53
CA ASP A 479 4.92 29.37 -16.06
C ASP A 479 5.39 27.92 -16.26
N LEU A 480 5.15 27.04 -15.28
CA LEU A 480 5.48 25.62 -15.43
C LEU A 480 4.67 24.99 -16.57
N PHE A 481 3.39 25.36 -16.69
CA PHE A 481 2.52 24.91 -17.77
C PHE A 481 3.02 25.37 -19.15
N ARG A 482 3.30 26.68 -19.31
CA ARG A 482 3.82 27.29 -20.54
C ARG A 482 5.17 26.71 -20.95
N LYS A 483 5.99 26.28 -20.00
CA LYS A 483 7.31 25.72 -20.26
C LYS A 483 7.28 24.25 -20.69
N ASN A 484 6.37 23.44 -20.16
CA ASN A 484 6.42 21.98 -20.33
C ASN A 484 5.21 21.39 -21.08
N PHE A 485 4.05 22.04 -21.06
CA PHE A 485 2.85 21.54 -21.74
C PHE A 485 2.58 22.32 -23.03
N SER A 486 2.51 23.65 -22.97
CA SER A 486 2.13 24.47 -24.13
C SER A 486 2.94 24.21 -25.41
N PRO A 487 4.27 24.04 -25.37
CA PRO A 487 5.06 23.79 -26.58
C PRO A 487 4.81 22.41 -27.21
N GLU A 488 4.25 21.49 -26.41
CA GLU A 488 4.05 20.08 -26.71
C GLU A 488 2.65 19.77 -27.23
N ILE A 489 1.68 20.68 -27.02
CA ILE A 489 0.31 20.54 -27.53
C ILE A 489 0.33 20.55 -29.06
N GLY A 490 -0.22 19.49 -29.66
CA GLY A 490 -0.23 19.22 -31.08
C GLY A 490 1.08 18.68 -31.65
N LYS A 491 2.11 18.46 -30.83
CA LYS A 491 3.37 17.81 -31.20
C LYS A 491 3.50 16.47 -30.49
N LEU A 492 3.87 16.51 -29.20
CA LEU A 492 3.97 15.35 -28.34
C LEU A 492 2.62 14.97 -27.72
N ILE A 493 1.77 15.96 -27.44
CA ILE A 493 0.44 15.78 -26.83
C ILE A 493 -0.63 16.08 -27.88
N GLU A 494 -1.36 15.08 -28.35
CA GLU A 494 -2.38 15.27 -29.40
C GLU A 494 -3.55 16.16 -28.93
N GLN A 495 -4.03 15.91 -27.72
CA GLN A 495 -5.08 16.71 -27.08
C GLN A 495 -4.87 16.83 -25.57
N LEU A 496 -5.16 18.02 -25.04
CA LEU A 496 -5.06 18.36 -23.62
C LEU A 496 -6.38 18.97 -23.12
N ARG A 497 -6.86 18.48 -21.98
CA ARG A 497 -8.05 18.99 -21.28
C ARG A 497 -7.66 19.43 -19.87
N ILE A 498 -8.11 20.61 -19.46
CA ILE A 498 -8.03 21.08 -18.07
C ILE A 498 -9.45 21.12 -17.50
N TYR A 499 -9.64 20.60 -16.30
CA TYR A 499 -10.87 20.72 -15.54
C TYR A 499 -10.61 21.66 -14.36
N SER A 500 -11.39 22.73 -14.25
CA SER A 500 -11.24 23.78 -13.25
C SER A 500 -12.58 24.10 -12.63
N LEU A 501 -12.61 24.56 -11.37
CA LEU A 501 -13.84 25.09 -10.78
C LEU A 501 -14.10 26.50 -11.34
N SER A 502 -15.37 26.93 -11.31
CA SER A 502 -15.70 28.35 -11.48
C SER A 502 -15.14 29.16 -10.32
N LYS A 503 -14.97 30.47 -10.52
CA LYS A 503 -14.46 31.35 -9.47
C LYS A 503 -15.32 31.32 -8.21
N GLU A 504 -16.64 31.22 -8.40
CA GLU A 504 -17.61 31.14 -7.31
C GLU A 504 -17.38 29.88 -6.47
N LEU A 505 -17.20 28.72 -7.12
CA LEU A 505 -16.92 27.46 -6.42
C LEU A 505 -15.52 27.45 -5.78
N GLU A 506 -14.50 28.03 -6.40
CA GLU A 506 -13.18 28.16 -5.77
C GLU A 506 -13.22 29.01 -4.49
N LEU A 507 -14.12 30.00 -4.42
CA LEU A 507 -14.32 30.85 -3.23
C LEU A 507 -15.26 30.24 -2.18
N ASP A 508 -16.08 29.26 -2.55
CA ASP A 508 -16.97 28.52 -1.63
C ASP A 508 -16.33 27.23 -1.09
N ASP A 509 -15.31 26.70 -1.76
CA ASP A 509 -14.50 25.55 -1.32
C ASP A 509 -13.68 25.88 -0.05
N HIS A 510 -13.09 24.87 0.57
CA HIS A 510 -12.31 25.06 1.80
C HIS A 510 -11.15 24.05 1.96
N VAL A 511 -10.15 24.43 2.74
CA VAL A 511 -9.13 23.50 3.28
C VAL A 511 -9.33 23.31 4.78
N ALA A 512 -9.66 22.07 5.16
CA ALA A 512 -9.93 21.65 6.55
C ALA A 512 -11.01 22.48 7.28
N TYR A 513 -11.94 23.12 6.56
CA TYR A 513 -12.91 24.09 7.10
C TYR A 513 -12.28 25.31 7.80
N VAL A 514 -10.95 25.46 7.73
CA VAL A 514 -10.19 26.54 8.36
C VAL A 514 -9.91 27.65 7.35
N TYR A 515 -9.34 27.29 6.20
CA TYR A 515 -9.16 28.20 5.08
C TYR A 515 -10.39 28.11 4.18
N ARG A 516 -11.09 29.22 3.98
CA ARG A 516 -12.46 29.24 3.41
C ARG A 516 -12.47 29.53 1.91
N LYS A 517 -11.43 29.07 1.23
CA LYS A 517 -11.32 29.04 -0.24
C LYS A 517 -10.66 27.73 -0.62
N SER A 518 -10.63 27.46 -1.90
CA SER A 518 -9.97 26.30 -2.45
C SER A 518 -8.49 26.21 -2.08
N LEU A 519 -7.96 25.00 -2.23
CA LEU A 519 -6.54 24.76 -2.10
C LEU A 519 -5.71 25.58 -3.10
N LEU A 520 -6.21 25.86 -4.30
CA LEU A 520 -5.47 26.62 -5.30
C LEU A 520 -5.26 28.08 -4.88
N TYR A 521 -6.27 28.71 -4.26
CA TYR A 521 -6.11 30.02 -3.64
C TYR A 521 -5.05 30.00 -2.52
N TYR A 522 -5.07 28.99 -1.65
CA TYR A 522 -4.08 28.86 -0.60
C TYR A 522 -2.66 28.68 -1.16
N VAL A 523 -2.53 27.90 -2.23
CA VAL A 523 -1.25 27.69 -2.91
C VAL A 523 -0.74 29.01 -3.50
N SER A 524 -1.57 29.72 -4.25
CA SER A 524 -1.23 31.00 -4.89
C SER A 524 -0.85 32.09 -3.87
N LEU A 525 -1.59 32.20 -2.76
CA LEU A 525 -1.47 33.31 -1.81
C LEU A 525 -0.53 33.03 -0.63
N ALA A 526 -0.24 31.77 -0.30
CA ALA A 526 0.59 31.43 0.86
C ALA A 526 1.80 30.55 0.52
N CYS A 527 1.65 29.60 -0.40
CA CYS A 527 2.63 28.52 -0.58
C CYS A 527 3.65 28.78 -1.69
N GLU A 528 3.28 29.46 -2.76
CA GLU A 528 4.22 29.75 -3.85
C GLU A 528 5.34 30.71 -3.45
N GLU A 529 6.44 30.72 -4.22
CA GLU A 529 7.58 31.59 -3.92
C GLU A 529 7.20 33.06 -4.02
N GLU A 530 6.43 33.43 -5.04
CA GLU A 530 5.86 34.77 -5.22
C GLU A 530 4.42 34.82 -4.69
N LEU A 531 4.04 35.97 -4.13
CA LEU A 531 2.69 36.18 -3.60
C LEU A 531 1.69 36.37 -4.75
N GLY A 532 0.63 35.58 -4.78
CA GLY A 532 -0.37 35.66 -5.85
C GLY A 532 0.14 35.06 -7.17
N GLU A 533 1.03 34.07 -7.08
CA GLU A 533 1.53 33.35 -8.24
C GLU A 533 0.37 32.75 -9.05
N GLN A 534 0.45 32.82 -10.37
CA GLN A 534 -0.63 32.38 -11.24
C GLN A 534 -0.64 30.86 -11.36
N ILE A 535 -1.72 30.24 -10.90
CA ILE A 535 -1.94 28.79 -10.93
C ILE A 535 -2.90 28.43 -12.07
N VAL A 536 -2.47 27.51 -12.95
CA VAL A 536 -3.22 27.14 -14.17
C VAL A 536 -4.56 26.45 -13.89
N GLY A 537 -4.77 25.91 -12.68
CA GLY A 537 -6.05 25.34 -12.28
C GLY A 537 -7.13 26.38 -12.03
N MET A 538 -6.77 27.65 -11.78
CA MET A 538 -7.73 28.73 -11.51
C MET A 538 -8.13 29.40 -12.84
N VAL A 539 -9.43 29.44 -13.13
CA VAL A 539 -9.96 29.97 -14.40
C VAL A 539 -9.49 31.41 -14.68
N GLU A 540 -9.44 32.26 -13.65
CA GLU A 540 -9.01 33.66 -13.77
C GLU A 540 -7.54 33.84 -14.16
N HIS A 541 -6.71 32.79 -14.03
CA HIS A 541 -5.30 32.81 -14.45
C HIS A 541 -5.10 32.32 -15.90
N ASN A 542 -6.17 31.86 -16.54
CA ASN A 542 -6.10 31.17 -17.84
C ASN A 542 -6.53 32.02 -19.04
N GLU A 543 -6.91 33.29 -18.83
CA GLU A 543 -7.48 34.17 -19.88
C GLU A 543 -6.61 34.30 -21.13
N GLN A 544 -5.31 34.04 -21.03
CA GLN A 544 -4.35 34.14 -22.12
C GLN A 544 -4.02 32.81 -22.82
N LEU A 545 -4.59 31.68 -22.38
CA LEU A 545 -4.29 30.37 -22.98
C LEU A 545 -5.21 30.11 -24.20
N PRO A 546 -4.66 29.95 -25.42
CA PRO A 546 -5.46 29.83 -26.63
C PRO A 546 -6.20 28.49 -26.68
N GLN A 547 -7.53 28.51 -26.65
CA GLN A 547 -8.36 27.31 -26.73
C GLN A 547 -8.71 26.95 -28.17
N ASP A 548 -8.63 25.67 -28.51
CA ASP A 548 -8.96 25.14 -29.83
C ASP A 548 -9.47 23.68 -29.74
N LYS A 549 -9.37 22.89 -30.82
CA LYS A 549 -9.77 21.48 -30.80
C LYS A 549 -8.82 20.62 -29.93
N LYS A 550 -7.53 20.94 -29.95
CA LYS A 550 -6.45 20.23 -29.25
C LYS A 550 -6.35 20.65 -27.78
N PHE A 551 -6.66 21.89 -27.41
CA PHE A 551 -6.65 22.35 -26.03
C PHE A 551 -7.99 22.95 -25.60
N LYS A 552 -8.58 22.45 -24.52
CA LYS A 552 -9.79 23.05 -23.92
C LYS A 552 -9.72 23.07 -22.41
N ILE A 553 -10.36 24.08 -21.83
CA ILE A 553 -10.62 24.20 -20.40
C ILE A 553 -12.11 23.92 -20.19
N ILE A 554 -12.43 22.94 -19.36
CA ILE A 554 -13.77 22.60 -18.89
C ILE A 554 -13.94 23.25 -17.52
N ILE A 555 -14.96 24.09 -17.38
CA ILE A 555 -15.23 24.83 -16.15
C ILE A 555 -16.42 24.16 -15.46
N SER A 556 -16.17 23.54 -14.31
CA SER A 556 -17.19 22.99 -13.44
C SER A 556 -17.97 24.13 -12.79
N LYS A 557 -19.30 23.98 -12.76
CA LYS A 557 -20.21 24.91 -12.08
C LYS A 557 -21.15 24.19 -11.12
N GLY A 558 -20.77 22.99 -10.68
CA GLY A 558 -21.59 22.12 -9.83
C GLY A 558 -22.71 21.42 -10.60
N GLU A 559 -23.58 20.72 -9.88
CA GLU A 559 -24.64 19.89 -10.49
C GLU A 559 -25.73 20.69 -11.25
N ASN A 560 -25.81 22.01 -11.01
CA ASN A 560 -26.97 22.82 -11.36
C ASN A 560 -26.89 23.60 -12.70
N GLU A 561 -25.89 23.33 -13.57
CA GLU A 561 -25.69 24.14 -14.80
C GLU A 561 -25.37 23.35 -16.10
N ASN A 562 -25.28 24.09 -17.22
CA ASN A 562 -25.22 23.58 -18.60
C ASN A 562 -23.96 22.77 -18.99
N GLU A 563 -22.86 22.83 -18.24
CA GLU A 563 -21.60 22.13 -18.58
C GLU A 563 -21.59 20.69 -18.04
N LYS A 564 -22.12 19.75 -18.82
CA LYS A 564 -22.33 18.34 -18.42
C LYS A 564 -21.05 17.50 -18.34
N ARG A 565 -19.87 18.09 -18.57
CA ARG A 565 -18.58 17.37 -18.61
C ARG A 565 -17.88 17.34 -17.25
N SER A 566 -18.33 18.14 -16.28
CA SER A 566 -17.84 18.14 -14.90
C SER A 566 -18.89 18.74 -13.97
N ASN A 567 -19.18 18.04 -12.87
CA ASN A 567 -20.08 18.50 -11.81
C ASN A 567 -19.35 18.68 -10.47
N SER A 568 -18.01 18.61 -10.44
CA SER A 568 -17.24 18.81 -9.21
C SER A 568 -17.52 20.17 -8.57
N GLU A 569 -17.79 20.17 -7.26
CA GLU A 569 -18.04 21.37 -6.46
C GLU A 569 -16.84 21.76 -5.58
N SER A 570 -15.79 20.93 -5.54
CA SER A 570 -14.58 21.17 -4.75
C SER A 570 -13.31 20.81 -5.51
N HIS A 571 -12.18 21.35 -5.08
CA HIS A 571 -10.86 21.07 -5.65
C HIS A 571 -10.53 19.57 -5.58
N GLY A 572 -10.85 18.96 -4.44
CA GLY A 572 -10.64 17.53 -4.19
C GLY A 572 -11.65 16.62 -4.86
N GLY A 573 -12.77 17.16 -5.36
CA GLY A 573 -13.91 16.36 -5.85
C GLY A 573 -13.79 15.84 -7.27
N PHE A 574 -12.86 16.35 -8.09
CA PHE A 574 -12.82 16.03 -9.52
C PHE A 574 -12.61 14.54 -9.83
N ASP A 575 -11.79 13.83 -9.06
CA ASP A 575 -11.54 12.41 -9.27
C ASP A 575 -12.63 11.51 -8.68
N ASN A 576 -13.53 12.09 -7.87
CA ASN A 576 -14.76 11.46 -7.37
C ASN A 576 -15.99 11.88 -8.19
N ASP A 577 -15.88 12.87 -9.08
CA ASP A 577 -16.97 13.33 -9.93
C ASP A 577 -17.16 12.41 -11.13
N ARG A 578 -18.33 11.77 -11.17
CA ARG A 578 -18.74 10.87 -12.25
C ARG A 578 -18.73 11.56 -13.62
N ALA A 579 -19.10 12.83 -13.70
CA ALA A 579 -19.13 13.55 -14.97
C ALA A 579 -17.71 13.74 -15.53
N THR A 580 -16.81 14.27 -14.69
CA THR A 580 -15.38 14.44 -14.99
C THR A 580 -14.73 13.13 -15.42
N MET A 581 -14.85 12.08 -14.60
CA MET A 581 -14.17 10.80 -14.87
C MET A 581 -14.69 10.13 -16.15
N ASN A 582 -15.98 10.23 -16.43
CA ASN A 582 -16.55 9.72 -17.69
C ASN A 582 -16.19 10.58 -18.91
N ASP A 583 -15.95 11.88 -18.75
CA ASP A 583 -15.44 12.73 -19.84
C ASP A 583 -13.97 12.44 -20.16
N ILE A 584 -13.14 12.19 -19.14
CA ILE A 584 -11.77 11.69 -19.30
C ILE A 584 -11.78 10.35 -20.04
N LEU A 585 -12.65 9.43 -19.62
CA LEU A 585 -12.77 8.11 -20.25
C LEU A 585 -13.16 8.23 -21.74
N LYS A 586 -14.14 9.09 -22.07
CA LYS A 586 -14.51 9.39 -23.47
C LYS A 586 -13.36 10.03 -24.25
N THR A 587 -12.59 10.92 -23.61
CA THR A 587 -11.43 11.59 -24.22
C THR A 587 -10.34 10.58 -24.59
N ILE A 588 -10.04 9.62 -23.71
CA ILE A 588 -9.08 8.53 -23.95
C ILE A 588 -9.53 7.64 -25.11
N LEU A 589 -10.80 7.22 -25.11
CA LEU A 589 -11.33 6.27 -26.07
C LEU A 589 -11.67 6.88 -27.44
N GLY A 590 -11.95 8.19 -27.49
CA GLY A 590 -12.48 8.87 -28.68
C GLY A 590 -13.89 8.40 -29.08
N LYS A 591 -14.55 7.59 -28.24
CA LYS A 591 -15.87 6.99 -28.46
C LYS A 591 -16.58 6.76 -27.11
N LYS A 592 -17.84 6.32 -27.17
CA LYS A 592 -18.61 5.96 -25.97
C LYS A 592 -17.94 4.77 -25.25
N PRO A 593 -17.75 4.84 -23.91
CA PRO A 593 -17.19 3.72 -23.14
C PRO A 593 -18.12 2.51 -23.12
N LYS A 594 -17.52 1.33 -22.99
CA LYS A 594 -18.22 0.05 -22.76
C LYS A 594 -18.79 -0.01 -21.34
N ARG A 595 -18.01 0.45 -20.35
CA ARG A 595 -18.43 0.60 -18.95
C ARG A 595 -18.12 2.01 -18.50
N SER A 596 -19.12 2.77 -18.07
CA SER A 596 -18.90 4.08 -17.45
C SER A 596 -18.55 3.92 -15.97
N PHE A 597 -17.95 4.95 -15.37
CA PHE A 597 -17.93 5.09 -13.91
C PHE A 597 -19.35 5.36 -13.40
N ASP A 598 -19.73 4.69 -12.33
CA ASP A 598 -20.91 4.99 -11.51
C ASP A 598 -20.52 5.58 -10.14
N GLU A 599 -21.50 5.81 -9.27
CA GLU A 599 -21.27 6.38 -7.93
C GLU A 599 -20.53 5.38 -7.02
N ASP A 600 -20.85 4.09 -7.10
CA ASP A 600 -20.22 3.04 -6.30
C ASP A 600 -18.72 2.88 -6.65
N ASP A 601 -18.36 3.03 -7.93
CA ASP A 601 -16.97 3.01 -8.40
C ASP A 601 -16.12 4.14 -7.81
N LEU A 602 -16.73 5.27 -7.47
CA LEU A 602 -16.05 6.50 -7.03
C LEU A 602 -16.26 6.78 -5.53
N ASP A 603 -17.02 5.94 -4.83
CA ASP A 603 -17.22 6.01 -3.39
C ASP A 603 -16.07 5.32 -2.62
N TYR A 604 -14.89 5.94 -2.59
CA TYR A 604 -13.70 5.40 -1.90
C TYR A 604 -13.12 6.26 -0.77
#